data_AF-A0A6I0E1N4-F1
#
_entry.id   AF-A0A6I0E1N4-F1
#
_cell.length_a   1.000
_cell.length_b   1.000
_cell.length_c   1.000
_cell.angle_alpha   90.00
_cell.angle_beta   90.00
_cell.angle_gamma   90.00
#
_symmetry.space_group_name_H-M   'P 1'
#
loop_
_entity.id
_entity.type
_entity.pdbx_description
1 polymer ?
#
loop_
_entity_poly.entity_id
_entity_poly.type
_entity_poly.pdbx_seq_one_letter_code
_entity_poly.pdbx_strand_id
1 'polypeptide(L)'
;MNQTKEQYEHITGICKDIFTKKMNDYGIAWRVMRPSSITDQIFIKAQRIRSIEMKGTQKVEDDNRSEYIGIVNYCIMALIQLEKGISEKPENDDLSHEHTLQLYLSWFDRARELM
;
A
#
# COMPACT_ATOMS: atom_id res chain seq x y z
N MET A 1 -16.50 20.10 -1.21
CA MET A 1 -16.58 18.63 -1.02
C MET A 1 -16.36 17.82 -2.29
N ASN A 2 -16.81 18.26 -3.49
CA ASN A 2 -16.57 17.51 -4.74
C ASN A 2 -15.07 17.33 -5.07
N GLN A 3 -14.26 18.37 -4.86
CA GLN A 3 -12.81 18.31 -5.14
C GLN A 3 -12.06 17.26 -4.29
N THR A 4 -12.43 17.09 -3.01
CA THR A 4 -11.77 16.12 -2.12
C THR A 4 -12.04 14.69 -2.55
N LYS A 5 -13.28 14.39 -2.99
CA LYS A 5 -13.64 13.06 -3.49
C LYS A 5 -12.90 12.74 -4.79
N GLU A 6 -12.86 13.69 -5.73
CA GLU A 6 -12.11 13.54 -6.99
C GLU A 6 -10.62 13.33 -6.75
N GLN A 7 -10.01 14.09 -5.84
CA GLN A 7 -8.60 13.92 -5.45
C GLN A 7 -8.35 12.56 -4.81
N TYR A 8 -9.25 12.09 -3.95
CA TYR A 8 -9.16 10.78 -3.33
C TYR A 8 -9.17 9.67 -4.40
N GLU A 9 -10.15 9.70 -5.31
CA GLU A 9 -10.26 8.72 -6.39
C GLU A 9 -9.05 8.74 -7.32
N HIS A 10 -8.50 9.92 -7.60
CA HIS A 10 -7.27 10.06 -8.35
C HIS A 10 -6.08 9.37 -7.66
N ILE A 11 -5.90 9.59 -6.35
CA ILE A 11 -4.82 8.95 -5.58
C ILE A 11 -5.04 7.44 -5.44
N THR A 12 -6.28 6.99 -5.21
CA THR A 12 -6.63 5.56 -5.23
C THR A 12 -6.23 4.91 -6.55
N GLY A 13 -6.49 5.56 -7.69
CA GLY A 13 -6.08 5.09 -9.01
C GLY A 13 -4.56 4.88 -9.14
N ILE A 14 -3.77 5.82 -8.62
CA ILE A 14 -2.30 5.75 -8.64
C ILE A 14 -1.79 4.61 -7.74
N CYS A 15 -2.30 4.52 -6.51
CA CYS A 15 -1.92 3.45 -5.58
C CYS A 15 -2.26 2.07 -6.16
N LYS A 16 -3.46 1.93 -6.74
CA LYS A 16 -3.94 0.71 -7.40
C LYS A 16 -3.05 0.29 -8.56
N ASP A 17 -2.63 1.22 -9.40
CA ASP A 17 -1.75 0.92 -10.54
C ASP A 17 -0.42 0.33 -10.07
N ILE A 18 0.22 0.96 -9.08
CA ILE A 18 1.46 0.46 -8.49
C ILE A 18 1.24 -0.90 -7.81
N PHE A 19 0.17 -1.06 -7.03
CA PHE A 19 -0.15 -2.31 -6.36
C PHE A 19 -0.35 -3.45 -7.37
N THR A 20 -1.10 -3.21 -8.44
CA THR A 20 -1.40 -4.22 -9.47
C THR A 20 -0.15 -4.61 -10.24
N LYS A 21 0.72 -3.65 -10.60
CA LYS A 21 2.01 -3.94 -11.24
C LYS A 21 2.88 -4.82 -10.35
N LYS A 22 3.00 -4.48 -9.07
CA LYS A 22 3.78 -5.27 -8.10
C LYS A 22 3.17 -6.65 -7.85
N MET A 23 1.85 -6.75 -7.83
CA MET A 23 1.16 -8.02 -7.72
C MET A 23 1.40 -8.91 -8.94
N ASN A 24 1.50 -8.35 -10.15
CA ASN A 24 1.89 -9.15 -11.33
C ASN A 24 3.35 -9.64 -11.25
N ASP A 25 4.26 -8.81 -10.71
CA ASP A 25 5.68 -9.17 -10.58
C ASP A 25 5.94 -10.23 -9.50
N TYR A 26 5.23 -10.15 -8.37
CA TYR A 26 5.54 -10.91 -7.15
C TYR A 26 4.37 -11.75 -6.61
N GLY A 27 3.22 -11.72 -7.26
CA GLY A 27 1.98 -12.31 -6.75
C GLY A 27 1.58 -11.72 -5.40
N ILE A 28 1.08 -12.59 -4.53
CA ILE A 28 0.70 -12.28 -3.15
C ILE A 28 1.79 -12.69 -2.15
N ALA A 29 3.07 -12.66 -2.54
CA ALA A 29 4.20 -13.08 -1.69
C ALA A 29 4.24 -12.36 -0.33
N TRP A 30 3.73 -11.13 -0.26
CA TRP A 30 3.63 -10.37 0.99
C TRP A 30 2.78 -11.06 2.07
N ARG A 31 1.92 -12.02 1.71
CA ARG A 31 1.06 -12.75 2.67
C ARG A 31 1.82 -13.61 3.68
N VAL A 32 3.08 -13.96 3.41
CA VAL A 32 3.97 -14.63 4.39
C VAL A 32 4.55 -13.66 5.41
N MET A 33 4.48 -12.36 5.13
CA MET A 33 5.10 -11.37 6.00
C MET A 33 4.34 -11.31 7.31
N ARG A 34 5.09 -11.29 8.41
CA ARG A 34 4.51 -11.02 9.72
C ARG A 34 3.99 -9.58 9.76
N PRO A 35 2.96 -9.28 10.57
CA PRO A 35 2.51 -7.91 10.77
C PRO A 35 3.64 -6.95 11.13
N SER A 36 4.60 -7.37 11.97
CA SER A 36 5.78 -6.56 12.30
C SER A 36 6.64 -6.23 11.08
N SER A 37 6.80 -7.16 10.15
CA SER A 37 7.55 -6.92 8.91
C SER A 37 6.85 -5.91 7.99
N ILE A 38 5.51 -5.93 7.94
CA ILE A 38 4.75 -4.91 7.19
C ILE A 38 4.84 -3.55 7.91
N THR A 39 4.78 -3.53 9.25
CA THR A 39 5.02 -2.33 10.05
C THR A 39 6.40 -1.73 9.77
N ASP A 40 7.44 -2.56 9.68
CA ASP A 40 8.79 -2.11 9.34
C ASP A 40 8.83 -1.48 7.93
N GLN A 41 8.12 -2.05 6.95
CA GLN A 41 8.02 -1.44 5.62
C GLN A 41 7.40 -0.04 5.68
N ILE A 42 6.32 0.14 6.43
CA ILE A 42 5.69 1.47 6.64
C ILE A 42 6.69 2.43 7.31
N PHE A 43 7.41 1.97 8.33
CA PHE A 43 8.37 2.79 9.05
C PHE A 43 9.56 3.21 8.18
N ILE A 44 10.07 2.31 7.33
CA ILE A 44 11.15 2.62 6.38
C ILE A 44 10.73 3.76 5.45
N LYS A 45 9.50 3.71 4.91
CA LYS A 45 8.95 4.75 4.05
C LYS A 45 8.80 6.09 4.79
N ALA A 46 8.25 6.06 6.01
CA ALA A 46 8.12 7.26 6.84
C ALA A 46 9.49 7.88 7.21
N GLN A 47 10.48 7.06 7.54
CA GLN A 47 11.85 7.51 7.81
C GLN A 47 12.49 8.11 6.56
N ARG A 48 12.22 7.57 5.36
CA ARG A 48 12.72 8.13 4.10
C ARG A 48 12.16 9.53 3.86
N ILE A 49 10.84 9.72 4.01
CA ILE A 49 10.18 11.03 3.90
C ILE A 49 10.85 12.02 4.87
N ARG A 50 10.94 11.66 6.15
CA ARG A 50 11.58 12.49 7.18
C ARG A 50 13.04 12.82 6.82
N SER A 51 13.81 11.85 6.32
CA SER A 51 15.21 12.08 5.95
C SER A 51 15.35 13.09 4.81
N ILE A 52 14.45 13.02 3.82
CA ILE A 52 14.40 13.94 2.69
C ILE A 52 14.09 15.35 3.17
N GLU A 53 13.03 15.51 3.97
CA GLU A 53 12.59 16.80 4.50
C GLU A 53 13.65 17.46 5.40
N MET A 54 14.32 16.67 6.24
CA MET A 54 15.34 17.17 7.18
C MET A 54 16.66 17.58 6.50
N LYS A 55 17.03 16.97 5.38
CA LYS A 55 18.32 17.26 4.71
C LYS A 55 18.30 18.58 3.96
N GLY A 56 17.12 19.11 3.60
CA GLY A 56 16.94 20.38 2.88
C GLY A 56 17.54 20.44 1.47
N THR A 57 18.43 19.52 1.11
CA THR A 57 19.09 19.41 -0.19
C THR A 57 19.16 17.95 -0.60
N GLN A 58 18.74 17.65 -1.82
CA GLN A 58 18.93 16.34 -2.45
C GLN A 58 19.86 16.50 -3.65
N LYS A 59 20.86 15.62 -3.78
CA LYS A 59 21.75 15.59 -4.95
C LYS A 59 21.11 14.95 -6.19
N VAL A 60 20.00 14.24 -5.99
CA VAL A 60 19.16 13.61 -7.01
C VAL A 60 17.75 14.05 -6.70
N GLU A 61 17.01 14.55 -7.69
CA GLU A 61 15.59 14.87 -7.53
C GLU A 61 14.81 13.57 -7.31
N ASP A 62 14.57 13.25 -6.04
CA ASP A 62 13.86 12.04 -5.63
C ASP A 62 12.57 12.49 -4.93
N ASP A 63 11.45 12.43 -5.67
CA ASP A 63 10.13 12.80 -5.17
C ASP A 63 9.70 11.86 -4.03
N ASN A 64 9.29 12.43 -2.89
CA ASN A 64 8.83 11.65 -1.75
C ASN A 64 7.44 11.03 -1.98
N ARG A 65 6.75 11.38 -3.06
CA ARG A 65 5.43 10.83 -3.43
C ARG A 65 5.42 9.29 -3.52
N SER A 66 6.49 8.68 -4.04
CA SER A 66 6.59 7.21 -4.11
C SER A 66 6.55 6.57 -2.73
N GLU A 67 7.07 7.27 -1.71
CA GLU A 67 7.10 6.80 -0.33
C GLU A 67 5.71 6.85 0.29
N TYR A 68 4.93 7.91 0.04
CA TYR A 68 3.52 7.98 0.45
C TYR A 68 2.67 6.90 -0.20
N ILE A 69 2.82 6.68 -1.50
CA ILE A 69 2.11 5.59 -2.21
C ILE A 69 2.47 4.23 -1.58
N GLY A 70 3.76 4.02 -1.27
CA GLY A 70 4.23 2.85 -0.56
C GLY A 70 3.56 2.66 0.80
N ILE A 71 3.48 3.72 1.61
CA ILE A 71 2.80 3.70 2.91
C ILE A 71 1.35 3.26 2.75
N VAL A 72 0.60 3.88 1.83
CA VAL A 72 -0.82 3.54 1.60
C VAL A 72 -0.97 2.06 1.22
N ASN A 73 -0.15 1.57 0.29
CA ASN A 73 -0.21 0.17 -0.13
C ASN A 73 0.13 -0.80 1.00
N TYR A 74 1.18 -0.53 1.78
CA TYR A 74 1.54 -1.37 2.91
C TYR A 74 0.50 -1.33 4.03
N CYS A 75 -0.16 -0.19 4.26
CA CYS A 75 -1.28 -0.10 5.20
C CYS A 75 -2.44 -1.02 4.77
N ILE A 76 -2.81 -1.01 3.49
CA ILE A 76 -3.90 -1.88 2.99
C ILE A 76 -3.48 -3.35 3.04
N MET A 77 -2.24 -3.67 2.69
CA MET A 77 -1.71 -5.04 2.86
C MET A 77 -1.78 -5.48 4.33
N ALA A 78 -1.40 -4.62 5.27
CA ALA A 78 -1.52 -4.90 6.70
C ALA A 78 -2.97 -5.14 7.12
N LEU A 79 -3.92 -4.34 6.64
CA LEU A 79 -5.35 -4.50 6.93
C LEU A 79 -5.88 -5.84 6.41
N ILE A 80 -5.53 -6.22 5.18
CA ILE A 80 -5.88 -7.54 4.63
C ILE A 80 -5.22 -8.66 5.46
N GLN A 81 -3.96 -8.48 5.88
CA GLN A 81 -3.25 -9.46 6.71
C GLN A 81 -3.90 -9.63 8.09
N LEU A 82 -4.40 -8.55 8.69
CA LEU A 82 -5.11 -8.58 9.97
C LEU A 82 -6.47 -9.28 9.83
N GLU A 83 -7.16 -9.08 8.71
CA GLU A 83 -8.47 -9.70 8.45
C GLU A 83 -8.36 -11.20 8.11
N LYS A 84 -7.37 -11.58 7.29
CA LYS A 84 -7.24 -12.96 6.77
C LYS A 84 -6.20 -13.81 7.48
N GLY A 85 -5.37 -13.20 8.33
CA GLY A 85 -4.21 -13.86 8.93
C GLY A 85 -3.03 -14.01 7.96
N ILE A 86 -1.90 -14.46 8.53
CA ILE A 86 -0.67 -14.78 7.79
C ILE A 86 -0.88 -16.08 7.03
N SER A 87 -0.43 -16.11 5.78
CA SER A 87 -0.37 -17.34 4.99
C SER A 87 1.03 -17.93 5.09
N GLU A 88 1.15 -19.16 5.56
CA GLU A 88 2.44 -19.85 5.61
C GLU A 88 2.93 -20.30 4.22
N LYS A 89 2.00 -20.43 3.26
CA LYS A 89 2.23 -20.87 1.88
C LYS A 89 1.33 -20.08 0.92
N PRO A 90 1.77 -18.93 0.40
CA PRO A 90 0.97 -18.08 -0.49
C PRO A 90 0.51 -18.80 -1.75
N GLU A 91 1.27 -19.80 -2.21
CA GLU A 91 0.90 -20.65 -3.34
C GLU A 91 -0.36 -21.50 -3.10
N ASN A 92 -0.72 -21.72 -1.83
CA ASN A 92 -1.93 -22.42 -1.41
C ASN A 92 -2.97 -21.47 -0.81
N ASP A 93 -2.75 -20.16 -0.92
CA ASP A 93 -3.68 -19.15 -0.44
C ASP A 93 -4.82 -18.99 -1.45
N ASP A 94 -6.06 -19.05 -0.98
CA ASP A 94 -7.26 -18.97 -1.82
C ASP A 94 -7.48 -17.59 -2.46
N LEU A 95 -6.54 -16.67 -2.28
CA LEU A 95 -6.61 -15.32 -2.83
C LEU A 95 -6.10 -15.25 -4.27
N SER A 96 -7.04 -15.34 -5.20
CA SER A 96 -6.80 -14.98 -6.60
C SER A 96 -6.38 -13.51 -6.73
N HIS A 97 -5.77 -13.14 -7.86
CA HIS A 97 -5.41 -11.75 -8.15
C HIS A 97 -6.64 -10.83 -8.15
N GLU A 98 -7.75 -11.33 -8.71
CA GLU A 98 -9.02 -10.60 -8.76
C GLU A 98 -9.58 -10.36 -7.35
N HIS A 99 -9.64 -11.41 -6.53
CA HIS A 99 -10.16 -11.30 -5.17
C HIS A 99 -9.24 -10.43 -4.29
N THR A 100 -7.93 -10.52 -4.47
CA THR A 100 -6.96 -9.63 -3.81
C THR A 100 -7.22 -8.16 -4.17
N LEU A 101 -7.44 -7.87 -5.45
CA LEU A 101 -7.73 -6.51 -5.91
C LEU A 101 -9.08 -6.00 -5.38
N GLN A 102 -10.10 -6.86 -5.32
CA GLN A 102 -11.41 -6.51 -4.73
C GLN A 102 -11.28 -6.16 -3.23
N LEU A 103 -10.55 -6.97 -2.46
CA LEU A 103 -10.27 -6.66 -1.05
C LEU A 103 -9.52 -5.34 -0.89
N TYR A 104 -8.47 -5.15 -1.69
CA TYR A 104 -7.68 -3.93 -1.70
C TYR A 104 -8.54 -2.68 -1.96
N LEU A 105 -9.42 -2.73 -2.96
CA LEU A 105 -10.33 -1.62 -3.28
C LEU A 105 -11.38 -1.39 -2.19
N SER A 106 -11.90 -2.46 -1.58
CA SER A 106 -12.88 -2.32 -0.50
C SER A 106 -12.34 -1.56 0.71
N TRP A 107 -11.02 -1.64 0.98
CA TRP A 107 -10.38 -0.84 2.02
C TRP A 107 -10.29 0.64 1.68
N PHE A 108 -10.10 1.00 0.40
CA PHE A 108 -10.24 2.39 -0.04
C PHE A 108 -11.69 2.87 0.10
N ASP A 109 -12.67 2.06 -0.30
CA ASP A 109 -14.07 2.44 -0.17
C ASP A 109 -14.47 2.69 1.29
N ARG A 110 -14.08 1.79 2.20
CA ARG A 110 -14.28 1.97 3.65
C ARG A 110 -13.65 3.28 4.16
N ALA A 111 -12.43 3.59 3.75
CA ALA A 111 -11.77 4.83 4.15
C ALA A 111 -12.45 6.07 3.54
N ARG A 112 -12.98 5.98 2.32
CA ARG A 112 -13.73 7.04 1.66
C ARG A 112 -15.05 7.34 2.36
N GLU A 113 -15.73 6.33 2.88
CA GLU A 113 -17.00 6.45 3.61
C GLU A 113 -16.87 7.22 4.95
N LEU A 114 -15.65 7.37 5.47
CA LEU A 114 -15.37 8.12 6.69
C LEU A 114 -15.18 9.64 6.45
N MET A 115 -15.18 10.09 5.19
CA MET A 115 -15.00 11.50 4.80
C MET A 115 -16.33 12.21 4.54
#